data_AF-U3U3G2-F1
#
_entry.id   AF-U3U3G2-F1
#
_cell.length_a   1.000
_cell.length_b   1.000
_cell.length_c   1.000
_cell.angle_alpha   90.00
_cell.angle_beta   90.00
_cell.angle_gamma   90.00
#
_symmetry.space_group_name_H-M   'P 1'
#
loop_
_entity.id
_entity.type
_entity.pdbx_description
1 polymer ?
#
loop_
_entity_poly.entity_id
_entity_poly.type
_entity_poly.pdbx_seq_one_letter_code
_entity_poly.pdbx_strand_id
1 'polypeptide(L)'
;MLYRRFERFINIFQDAPTDSPPASVWPFYLYYLRQVWPSFVALLIVGLAQALIEVALFRYLSRIIDLVNHTTPATLFSDNWPILLWMAAVALVLRPVVIARHDMLVHQSINPSMIRWQHHNYVLRQSLNFFQNDFAGRIAQRIMQTGNSLRDSAVQLVDAIWHVVIYAVTSLVLFAEADWRLMIPLIIWIVAYSLSLRFFVPRVKQRSVVSSEARSKLMGTIVDGYTNIATLKLFAHNDLEKRYARDAIQE
;
A
#
# COMPACT_ATOMS: atom_id res chain seq x y z
N MET A 1 -2.30 -6.75 26.73
CA MET A 1 -2.98 -5.49 27.12
C MET A 1 -2.76 -4.32 26.14
N LEU A 2 -1.67 -4.24 25.37
CA LEU A 2 -1.55 -3.23 24.29
C LEU A 2 -2.57 -3.42 23.15
N TYR A 3 -2.80 -4.66 22.71
CA TYR A 3 -3.74 -4.99 21.62
C TYR A 3 -5.17 -4.45 21.83
N ARG A 4 -5.69 -4.58 23.06
CA ARG A 4 -7.07 -4.18 23.43
C ARG A 4 -7.30 -2.66 23.43
N ARG A 5 -6.21 -1.87 23.53
CA ARG A 5 -6.29 -0.39 23.53
C ARG A 5 -6.24 0.17 22.11
N PHE A 6 -5.60 -0.55 21.18
CA PHE A 6 -5.66 -0.26 19.74
C PHE A 6 -6.99 -0.69 19.11
N GLU A 7 -7.58 -1.83 19.53
CA GLU A 7 -8.92 -2.24 19.11
C GLU A 7 -10.02 -1.24 19.51
N ARG A 8 -9.83 -0.52 20.63
CA ARG A 8 -10.84 0.42 21.14
C ARG A 8 -10.94 1.74 20.35
N PHE A 9 -9.96 2.04 19.50
CA PHE A 9 -9.98 3.25 18.66
C PHE A 9 -10.75 3.06 17.35
N ILE A 10 -11.04 1.82 16.95
CA ILE A 10 -11.69 1.51 15.68
C ILE A 10 -12.93 0.70 16.00
N ASN A 11 -14.06 1.40 16.12
CA ASN A 11 -15.33 0.74 16.39
C ASN A 11 -15.79 0.00 15.12
N ILE A 12 -15.44 -1.29 15.00
CA ILE A 12 -15.63 -2.14 13.81
C ILE A 12 -17.08 -2.09 13.26
N PHE A 13 -18.05 -1.75 14.12
CA PHE A 13 -19.48 -1.65 13.81
C PHE A 13 -19.99 -0.20 13.76
N GLN A 14 -19.20 0.76 13.30
CA GLN A 14 -19.72 2.11 13.06
C GLN A 14 -20.62 2.14 11.83
N ASP A 15 -21.81 2.71 12.00
CA ASP A 15 -22.71 3.04 10.90
C ASP A 15 -22.04 4.06 9.98
N ALA A 16 -22.22 3.87 8.67
CA ALA A 16 -21.69 4.77 7.67
C ALA A 16 -22.25 6.20 7.90
N PRO A 17 -21.41 7.24 8.00
CA PRO A 17 -21.88 8.61 8.23
C PRO A 17 -22.76 9.20 7.12
N THR A 18 -22.85 8.55 5.95
CA THR A 18 -23.73 8.97 4.85
C THR A 18 -24.39 7.76 4.17
N ASP A 19 -25.64 7.92 3.72
CA ASP A 19 -26.44 6.86 3.09
C ASP A 19 -25.89 6.36 1.74
N SER A 20 -24.97 7.08 1.09
CA SER A 20 -24.35 6.68 -0.18
C SER A 20 -22.84 6.99 -0.22
N PRO A 21 -21.97 6.03 -0.58
CA PRO A 21 -20.55 6.31 -0.81
C PRO A 21 -20.36 7.22 -2.03
N PRO A 22 -19.36 8.14 -2.04
CA PRO A 22 -19.14 9.05 -3.15
C PRO A 22 -18.85 8.31 -4.47
N ALA A 23 -19.42 8.78 -5.59
CA ALA A 23 -19.30 8.13 -6.90
C ALA A 23 -17.91 8.27 -7.57
N SER A 24 -16.99 9.03 -6.98
CA SER A 24 -15.66 9.26 -7.52
C SER A 24 -14.56 8.74 -6.60
N VAL A 25 -13.48 8.24 -7.21
CA VAL A 25 -12.38 7.56 -6.50
C VAL A 25 -11.76 8.45 -5.44
N TRP A 26 -11.48 9.72 -5.74
CA TRP A 26 -10.76 10.59 -4.82
C TRP A 26 -11.58 10.98 -3.57
N PRO A 27 -12.86 11.39 -3.70
CA PRO A 27 -13.74 11.58 -2.53
C PRO A 27 -13.99 10.30 -1.75
N PHE A 28 -13.99 9.13 -2.39
CA PHE A 28 -14.07 7.84 -1.71
C PHE A 28 -12.84 7.59 -0.82
N TYR A 29 -11.63 7.83 -1.33
CA TYR A 29 -10.40 7.78 -0.51
C TYR A 29 -10.49 8.75 0.67
N LEU A 30 -10.90 10.00 0.43
CA LEU A 30 -10.98 11.03 1.46
C LEU A 30 -12.00 10.70 2.56
N TYR A 31 -13.15 10.14 2.17
CA TYR A 31 -14.20 9.70 3.09
C TYR A 31 -13.69 8.62 4.05
N TYR A 32 -12.99 7.60 3.54
CA TYR A 32 -12.41 6.54 4.36
C TYR A 32 -11.17 6.99 5.14
N LEU A 33 -10.28 7.79 4.54
CA LEU A 33 -9.11 8.35 5.24
C LEU A 33 -9.55 9.19 6.45
N ARG A 34 -10.65 9.94 6.34
CA ARG A 34 -11.17 10.77 7.45
C ARG A 34 -11.63 9.92 8.64
N GLN A 35 -12.17 8.72 8.42
CA GLN A 35 -12.55 7.82 9.52
C GLN A 35 -11.33 7.20 10.21
N VAL A 36 -10.23 7.00 9.48
CA VAL A 36 -9.02 6.31 9.97
C VAL A 36 -7.86 7.29 10.23
N TRP A 37 -8.16 8.59 10.32
CA TRP A 37 -7.15 9.66 10.44
C TRP A 37 -6.16 9.47 11.60
N PRO A 38 -6.54 8.98 12.81
CA PRO A 38 -5.57 8.82 13.90
C PRO A 38 -4.55 7.71 13.63
N SER A 39 -5.01 6.59 13.06
CA SER A 39 -4.13 5.50 12.63
C SER A 39 -3.19 5.94 11.51
N PHE A 40 -3.69 6.76 10.59
CA PHE A 40 -2.89 7.30 9.49
C PHE A 40 -1.81 8.28 9.97
N VAL A 41 -2.14 9.14 10.95
CA VAL A 41 -1.15 10.01 11.60
C VAL A 41 -0.11 9.19 12.37
N ALA A 42 -0.53 8.14 13.09
CA ALA A 42 0.42 7.24 13.76
C ALA A 42 1.36 6.55 12.75
N LEU A 43 0.84 6.13 11.60
CA LEU A 43 1.61 5.54 10.51
C LEU A 43 2.60 6.55 9.90
N LEU A 44 2.19 7.80 9.71
CA LEU A 44 3.09 8.88 9.28
C LEU A 44 4.24 9.11 10.27
N ILE A 45 3.95 9.15 11.58
CA ILE A 45 4.97 9.35 12.63
C ILE A 45 5.95 8.18 12.68
N VAL A 46 5.45 6.94 12.61
CA VAL A 46 6.31 5.75 12.64
C VAL A 46 7.11 5.62 11.33
N GLY A 47 6.51 5.94 10.18
CA GLY A 47 7.21 6.02 8.90
C GLY A 47 8.34 7.06 8.91
N LEU A 48 8.09 8.24 9.50
CA LEU A 48 9.15 9.24 9.72
C LEU A 48 10.27 8.70 10.62
N ALA A 49 9.93 8.02 11.72
CA ALA A 49 10.92 7.44 12.61
C ALA A 49 11.77 6.37 11.90
N GLN A 50 11.15 5.50 11.10
CA GLN A 50 11.84 4.51 10.28
C GLN A 50 12.83 5.18 9.32
N ALA A 51 12.37 6.21 8.64
CA ALA A 51 13.18 6.93 7.70
C ALA A 51 14.37 7.66 8.34
N LEU A 52 14.17 8.31 9.49
CA LEU A 52 15.24 8.96 10.23
C LEU A 52 16.32 7.95 10.67
N ILE A 53 15.92 6.73 11.01
CA ILE A 53 16.86 5.63 11.28
C ILE A 53 17.68 5.30 10.03
N GLU A 54 17.05 5.18 8.86
CA GLU A 54 17.77 4.91 7.60
C GLU A 54 18.78 6.02 7.27
N VAL A 55 18.41 7.29 7.38
CA VAL A 55 19.33 8.42 7.19
C VAL A 55 20.49 8.37 8.18
N ALA A 56 20.20 8.06 9.45
CA ALA A 56 21.23 7.92 10.47
C ALA A 56 22.21 6.78 10.12
N LEU A 57 21.73 5.67 9.55
CA LEU A 57 22.59 4.56 9.11
C LEU A 57 23.51 4.96 7.95
N PHE A 58 23.04 5.77 7.00
CA PHE A 58 23.93 6.30 5.94
C PHE A 58 25.03 7.19 6.53
N ARG A 59 24.69 8.08 7.48
CA ARG A 59 25.68 8.90 8.17
C ARG A 59 26.65 8.07 9.00
N TYR A 60 26.17 6.98 9.60
CA TYR A 60 26.99 6.02 10.32
C TYR A 60 28.02 5.35 9.41
N LEU A 61 27.63 4.98 8.19
CA LEU A 61 28.56 4.45 7.20
C LEU A 61 29.66 5.48 6.85
N SER A 62 29.29 6.73 6.55
CA SER A 62 30.28 7.79 6.29
C SER A 62 31.27 7.95 7.45
N ARG A 63 30.75 8.00 8.69
CA ARG A 63 31.59 8.15 9.88
C ARG A 63 32.49 6.94 10.14
N ILE A 64 32.04 5.72 9.84
CA ILE A 64 32.88 4.52 9.91
C ILE A 64 34.00 4.59 8.88
N ILE A 65 33.71 5.04 7.66
CA ILE A 65 34.73 5.23 6.61
C ILE A 65 35.77 6.26 7.07
N ASP A 66 35.34 7.38 7.63
CA ASP A 66 36.24 8.42 8.15
C ASP A 66 37.12 7.90 9.31
N LEU A 67 36.52 7.14 10.24
CA LEU A 67 37.23 6.51 11.36
C LEU A 67 38.33 5.56 10.87
N VAL A 68 38.02 4.72 9.87
CA VAL A 68 38.97 3.78 9.27
C VAL A 68 40.10 4.50 8.53
N ASN A 69 39.81 5.60 7.85
CA ASN A 69 40.80 6.36 7.09
C ASN A 69 41.73 7.21 7.97
N HIS A 70 41.28 7.65 9.16
CA HIS A 70 42.04 8.57 10.02
C HIS A 70 42.69 7.93 11.26
N THR A 71 42.44 6.65 11.56
CA THR A 71 42.90 6.02 12.80
C THR A 71 43.66 4.71 12.55
N THR A 72 44.72 4.46 13.32
CA THR A 72 45.50 3.23 13.28
C THR A 72 44.66 2.03 13.75
N PRO A 73 44.74 0.83 13.12
CA PRO A 73 43.90 -0.33 13.45
C PRO A 73 43.91 -0.77 14.93
N ALA A 74 44.98 -0.45 15.66
CA ALA A 74 45.20 -0.87 17.03
C ALA A 74 44.42 -0.04 18.08
N THR A 75 44.10 1.24 17.81
CA THR A 75 43.36 2.13 18.75
C THR A 75 41.91 2.36 18.31
N LEU A 76 41.56 1.97 17.08
CA LEU A 76 40.21 2.11 16.52
C LEU A 76 39.12 1.53 17.43
N PHE A 77 39.34 0.31 17.92
CA PHE A 77 38.39 -0.38 18.78
C PHE A 77 38.46 0.07 20.24
N SER A 78 39.61 0.49 20.77
CA SER A 78 39.71 0.92 22.18
C SER A 78 39.02 2.26 22.43
N ASP A 79 39.14 3.19 21.48
CA ASP A 79 38.71 4.57 21.71
C ASP A 79 37.27 4.81 21.20
N ASN A 80 36.81 4.02 20.22
CA ASN A 80 35.51 4.23 19.56
C ASN A 80 34.49 3.11 19.81
N TRP A 81 34.76 2.13 20.68
CA TRP A 81 33.79 1.07 21.00
C TRP A 81 32.41 1.58 21.44
N PRO A 82 32.24 2.69 22.21
CA PRO A 82 30.92 3.11 22.66
C PRO A 82 30.06 3.61 21.48
N ILE A 83 30.70 4.31 20.54
CA ILE A 83 30.07 4.81 19.31
C ILE A 83 29.70 3.66 18.39
N LEU A 84 30.62 2.71 18.17
CA LEU A 84 30.35 1.53 17.35
C LEU A 84 29.26 0.63 17.95
N LEU A 85 29.25 0.47 19.27
CA LEU A 85 28.23 -0.30 19.99
C LEU A 85 26.85 0.38 19.92
N TRP A 86 26.80 1.71 20.00
CA TRP A 86 25.56 2.47 19.79
C TRP A 86 25.05 2.33 18.35
N MET A 87 25.92 2.44 17.35
CA MET A 87 25.57 2.24 15.94
C MET A 87 25.03 0.83 15.70
N ALA A 88 25.66 -0.19 16.28
CA ALA A 88 25.20 -1.58 16.23
C ALA A 88 23.86 -1.77 16.94
N ALA A 89 23.66 -1.16 18.12
CA ALA A 89 22.38 -1.23 18.84
C ALA A 89 21.24 -0.58 18.03
N VAL A 90 21.49 0.57 17.41
CA VAL A 90 20.50 1.24 16.53
C VAL A 90 20.18 0.37 15.31
N ALA A 91 21.20 -0.19 14.66
CA ALA A 91 21.02 -1.02 13.46
C ALA A 91 20.36 -2.37 13.74
N LEU A 92 20.70 -3.03 14.85
CA LEU A 92 20.29 -4.41 15.16
C LEU A 92 19.06 -4.48 16.06
N VAL A 93 18.77 -3.45 16.87
CA VAL A 93 17.65 -3.45 17.81
C VAL A 93 16.62 -2.40 17.44
N LEU A 94 17.02 -1.12 17.34
CA LEU A 94 16.06 -0.04 17.12
C LEU A 94 15.38 -0.15 15.75
N ARG A 95 16.16 -0.46 14.70
CA ARG A 95 15.64 -0.66 13.34
C ARG A 95 14.55 -1.75 13.27
N PRO A 96 14.79 -3.02 13.68
CA PRO A 96 13.72 -4.03 13.62
C PRO A 96 12.55 -3.72 14.53
N VAL A 97 12.75 -3.05 15.68
CA VAL A 97 11.63 -2.62 16.54
C VAL A 97 10.75 -1.60 15.82
N VAL A 98 11.33 -0.61 15.15
CA VAL A 98 10.55 0.40 14.41
C VAL A 98 9.85 -0.22 13.21
N ILE A 99 10.52 -1.09 12.45
CA ILE A 99 9.90 -1.82 11.34
C ILE A 99 8.75 -2.71 11.84
N ALA A 100 8.96 -3.47 12.92
CA ALA A 100 7.91 -4.30 13.50
C ALA A 100 6.72 -3.45 13.99
N ARG A 101 6.98 -2.26 14.57
CA ARG A 101 5.92 -1.34 14.99
C ARG A 101 5.16 -0.75 13.80
N HIS A 102 5.86 -0.38 12.73
CA HIS A 102 5.25 0.07 11.47
C HIS A 102 4.35 -1.04 10.92
N ASP A 103 4.89 -2.24 10.76
CA ASP A 103 4.19 -3.38 10.19
C ASP A 103 2.97 -3.80 11.03
N MET A 104 3.10 -3.81 12.36
CA MET A 104 1.97 -4.05 13.26
C MET A 104 0.90 -2.96 13.14
N LEU A 105 1.28 -1.69 13.04
CA LEU A 105 0.30 -0.60 12.88
C LEU A 105 -0.44 -0.70 11.55
N VAL A 106 0.28 -1.00 10.47
CA VAL A 106 -0.31 -1.26 9.15
C VAL A 106 -1.32 -2.40 9.26
N HIS A 107 -0.88 -3.55 9.77
CA HIS A 107 -1.67 -4.78 9.79
C HIS A 107 -2.84 -4.75 10.76
N GLN A 108 -2.70 -4.06 11.89
CA GLN A 108 -3.64 -4.14 13.00
C GLN A 108 -4.48 -2.86 13.19
N SER A 109 -3.95 -1.68 12.88
CA SER A 109 -4.61 -0.39 13.12
C SER A 109 -5.45 0.11 11.94
N ILE A 110 -5.38 -0.56 10.79
CA ILE A 110 -6.28 -0.32 9.67
C ILE A 110 -7.00 -1.64 9.41
N ASN A 111 -7.96 -1.99 10.27
CA ASN A 111 -8.69 -3.23 10.09
C ASN A 111 -9.70 -3.06 8.94
N PRO A 112 -9.55 -3.78 7.80
CA PRO A 112 -10.47 -3.65 6.67
C PRO A 112 -11.88 -4.12 7.03
N SER A 113 -12.07 -4.79 8.17
CA SER A 113 -13.37 -5.25 8.66
C SER A 113 -14.39 -4.13 8.84
N MET A 114 -13.97 -2.92 9.20
CA MET A 114 -14.87 -1.74 9.25
C MET A 114 -15.45 -1.44 7.86
N ILE A 115 -14.56 -1.37 6.86
CA ILE A 115 -14.93 -1.05 5.47
C ILE A 115 -15.83 -2.16 4.92
N ARG A 116 -15.49 -3.43 5.21
CA ARG A 116 -16.32 -4.58 4.83
C ARG A 116 -17.71 -4.52 5.46
N TRP A 117 -17.82 -4.15 6.74
CA TRP A 117 -19.10 -4.02 7.45
C TRP A 117 -19.97 -2.91 6.85
N GLN A 118 -19.39 -1.72 6.61
CA GLN A 118 -20.10 -0.60 5.99
C GLN A 118 -20.59 -0.95 4.58
N HIS A 119 -19.75 -1.60 3.76
CA HIS A 119 -20.16 -2.07 2.44
C HIS A 119 -21.24 -3.14 2.49
N HIS A 120 -21.16 -4.09 3.43
CA HIS A 120 -22.18 -5.11 3.62
C HIS A 120 -23.55 -4.48 3.96
N ASN A 121 -23.58 -3.58 4.94
CA ASN A 121 -24.80 -2.88 5.34
C ASN A 121 -25.40 -2.03 4.22
N TYR A 122 -24.56 -1.38 3.40
CA TYR A 122 -25.03 -0.61 2.25
C TYR A 122 -25.63 -1.52 1.15
N VAL A 123 -24.99 -2.66 0.87
CA VAL A 123 -25.47 -3.61 -0.14
C VAL A 123 -26.79 -4.24 0.28
N LEU A 124 -26.99 -4.55 1.57
CA LEU A 124 -28.26 -5.07 2.09
C LEU A 124 -29.44 -4.12 1.88
N ARG A 125 -29.20 -2.80 1.74
CA ARG A 125 -30.24 -1.80 1.49
C ARG A 125 -30.57 -1.61 0.00
N GLN A 126 -29.91 -2.34 -0.91
CA GLN A 126 -30.14 -2.23 -2.35
C GLN A 126 -31.43 -2.94 -2.80
N SER A 127 -31.95 -2.49 -3.94
CA SER A 127 -33.18 -3.06 -4.52
C SER A 127 -33.02 -4.54 -4.92
N LEU A 128 -34.12 -5.28 -4.95
CA LEU A 128 -34.14 -6.66 -5.43
C LEU A 128 -33.61 -6.79 -6.89
N ASN A 129 -33.88 -5.78 -7.72
CA ASN A 129 -33.40 -5.71 -9.10
C ASN A 129 -31.86 -5.67 -9.18
N PHE A 130 -31.18 -5.04 -8.22
CA PHE A 130 -29.72 -5.07 -8.13
C PHE A 130 -29.18 -6.50 -7.92
N PHE A 131 -29.80 -7.27 -7.02
CA PHE A 131 -29.42 -8.66 -6.75
C PHE A 131 -29.80 -9.64 -7.86
N GLN A 132 -30.80 -9.31 -8.67
CA GLN A 132 -31.18 -10.10 -9.84
C GLN A 132 -30.25 -9.86 -11.04
N ASN A 133 -29.70 -8.66 -11.18
CA ASN A 133 -28.82 -8.29 -12.30
C ASN A 133 -27.34 -8.60 -12.06
N ASP A 134 -26.90 -8.82 -10.82
CA ASP A 134 -25.49 -9.09 -10.51
C ASP A 134 -25.34 -10.30 -9.57
N PHE A 135 -24.40 -11.20 -9.88
CA PHE A 135 -24.22 -12.44 -9.14
C PHE A 135 -23.72 -12.18 -7.72
N ALA A 136 -24.31 -12.88 -6.74
CA ALA A 136 -23.95 -12.78 -5.32
C ALA A 136 -22.45 -13.00 -5.06
N GLY A 137 -21.80 -13.89 -5.81
CA GLY A 137 -20.35 -14.12 -5.72
C GLY A 137 -19.52 -12.91 -6.13
N ARG A 138 -19.93 -12.17 -7.17
CA ARG A 138 -19.24 -10.95 -7.64
C ARG A 138 -19.38 -9.82 -6.62
N ILE A 139 -20.57 -9.68 -6.04
CA ILE A 139 -20.87 -8.73 -4.98
C ILE A 139 -20.02 -9.04 -3.73
N ALA A 140 -19.99 -10.31 -3.28
CA ALA A 140 -19.19 -10.73 -2.14
C ALA A 140 -17.69 -10.48 -2.35
N GLN A 141 -17.17 -10.78 -3.55
CA GLN A 141 -15.76 -10.53 -3.87
C GLN A 141 -15.42 -9.03 -3.82
N ARG A 142 -16.29 -8.16 -4.37
CA ARG A 142 -16.11 -6.70 -4.30
C ARG A 142 -16.10 -6.21 -2.85
N ILE A 143 -17.06 -6.65 -2.02
CA ILE A 143 -17.12 -6.28 -0.59
C ILE A 143 -15.82 -6.70 0.13
N MET A 144 -15.32 -7.91 -0.14
CA MET A 144 -14.13 -8.44 0.53
C MET A 144 -12.83 -7.76 0.08
N GLN A 145 -12.69 -7.46 -1.22
CA GLN A 145 -11.45 -6.94 -1.80
C GLN A 145 -11.32 -5.42 -1.72
N THR A 146 -12.40 -4.66 -1.91
CA THR A 146 -12.34 -3.19 -1.97
C THR A 146 -11.74 -2.59 -0.70
N GLY A 147 -12.11 -3.09 0.49
CA GLY A 147 -11.56 -2.60 1.75
C GLY A 147 -10.07 -2.87 1.93
N ASN A 148 -9.58 -4.04 1.50
CA ASN A 148 -8.16 -4.37 1.56
C ASN A 148 -7.36 -3.52 0.57
N SER A 149 -7.80 -3.48 -0.70
CA SER A 149 -7.10 -2.75 -1.76
C SER A 149 -7.02 -1.25 -1.47
N LEU A 150 -8.07 -0.66 -0.87
CA LEU A 150 -8.06 0.74 -0.48
C LEU A 150 -7.01 1.03 0.59
N ARG A 151 -6.99 0.20 1.63
CA ARG A 151 -5.99 0.28 2.70
C ARG A 151 -4.58 0.13 2.14
N ASP A 152 -4.33 -0.95 1.41
CA ASP A 152 -2.98 -1.29 0.93
C ASP A 152 -2.45 -0.20 0.01
N SER A 153 -3.31 0.34 -0.87
CA SER A 153 -2.96 1.47 -1.73
C SER A 153 -2.62 2.73 -0.95
N ALA A 154 -3.40 3.05 0.10
CA ALA A 154 -3.17 4.24 0.92
C ALA A 154 -1.88 4.15 1.74
N VAL A 155 -1.63 2.98 2.36
CA VAL A 155 -0.39 2.71 3.11
C VAL A 155 0.81 2.76 2.18
N GLN A 156 0.74 2.06 1.04
CA GLN A 156 1.83 2.02 0.06
C GLN A 156 2.14 3.40 -0.50
N LEU A 157 1.13 4.27 -0.66
CA LEU A 157 1.34 5.65 -1.10
C LEU A 157 2.11 6.48 -0.06
N VAL A 158 1.78 6.33 1.23
CA VAL A 158 2.53 7.01 2.31
C VAL A 158 3.96 6.53 2.38
N ASP A 159 4.15 5.20 2.38
CA ASP A 159 5.49 4.61 2.46
C ASP A 159 6.34 4.99 1.24
N ALA A 160 5.76 4.98 0.04
CA ALA A 160 6.44 5.42 -1.17
C ALA A 160 6.83 6.91 -1.12
N ILE A 161 5.94 7.79 -0.64
CA ILE A 161 6.25 9.22 -0.50
C ILE A 161 7.40 9.42 0.47
N TRP A 162 7.35 8.79 1.65
CA TRP A 162 8.47 8.87 2.60
C TRP A 162 9.76 8.34 1.97
N HIS A 163 9.73 7.16 1.37
CA HIS A 163 10.90 6.58 0.73
C HIS A 163 11.52 7.54 -0.29
N VAL A 164 10.71 8.08 -1.22
CA VAL A 164 11.18 9.03 -2.24
C VAL A 164 11.73 10.31 -1.60
N VAL A 165 11.00 10.92 -0.66
CA VAL A 165 11.39 12.20 -0.04
C VAL A 165 12.69 12.07 0.74
N ILE A 166 12.81 11.06 1.60
CA ILE A 166 13.99 10.87 2.43
C ILE A 166 15.22 10.53 1.60
N TYR A 167 15.09 9.61 0.63
CA TYR A 167 16.22 9.27 -0.23
C TYR A 167 16.65 10.44 -1.10
N ALA A 168 15.69 11.18 -1.68
CA ALA A 168 15.99 12.37 -2.48
C ALA A 168 16.68 13.45 -1.63
N VAL A 169 16.13 13.79 -0.46
CA VAL A 169 16.70 14.80 0.44
C VAL A 169 18.07 14.37 0.94
N THR A 170 18.23 13.14 1.41
CA THR A 170 19.52 12.63 1.92
C THR A 170 20.58 12.63 0.84
N SER A 171 20.27 12.14 -0.37
CA SER A 171 21.22 12.15 -1.48
C SER A 171 21.60 13.57 -1.88
N LEU A 172 20.63 14.49 -1.87
CA LEU A 172 20.85 15.89 -2.24
C LEU A 172 21.71 16.63 -1.20
N VAL A 173 21.52 16.35 0.10
CA VAL A 173 22.38 16.85 1.19
C VAL A 173 23.79 16.27 1.08
N LEU A 174 23.93 14.96 0.92
CA LEU A 174 25.24 14.31 0.80
C LEU A 174 26.04 14.82 -0.41
N PHE A 175 25.37 15.05 -1.55
CA PHE A 175 26.04 15.65 -2.70
C PHE A 175 26.34 17.13 -2.51
N ALA A 176 25.47 17.89 -1.84
CA ALA A 176 25.73 19.29 -1.52
C ALA A 176 26.95 19.47 -0.61
N GLU A 177 27.15 18.56 0.35
CA GLU A 177 28.34 18.53 1.21
C GLU A 177 29.63 18.17 0.43
N ALA A 178 29.52 17.32 -0.60
CA ALA A 178 30.66 16.93 -1.42
C ALA A 178 31.04 17.98 -2.49
N ASP A 179 30.10 18.37 -3.35
CA ASP A 179 30.23 19.45 -4.35
C ASP A 179 28.85 19.79 -4.91
N TRP A 180 28.46 21.07 -4.90
CA TRP A 180 27.18 21.55 -5.46
C TRP A 180 26.96 21.15 -6.93
N ARG A 181 28.04 20.94 -7.70
CA ARG A 181 27.96 20.49 -9.11
C ARG A 181 27.37 19.08 -9.24
N LEU A 182 27.57 18.22 -8.23
CA LEU A 182 27.02 16.86 -8.20
C LEU A 182 25.49 16.85 -7.99
N MET A 183 24.90 17.96 -7.55
CA MET A 183 23.45 18.10 -7.44
C MET A 183 22.77 18.24 -8.81
N ILE A 184 23.46 18.78 -9.81
CA ILE A 184 22.87 19.09 -11.13
C ILE A 184 22.35 17.82 -11.81
N PRO A 185 23.13 16.74 -11.97
CA PRO A 185 22.62 15.49 -12.56
C PRO A 185 21.47 14.88 -11.75
N LEU A 186 21.51 14.96 -10.42
CA LEU A 186 20.47 14.42 -9.55
C LEU A 186 19.15 15.18 -9.72
N ILE A 187 19.19 16.51 -9.75
CA ILE A 187 17.99 17.33 -9.96
C ILE A 187 17.39 17.07 -11.34
N ILE A 188 18.23 17.01 -12.38
CA ILE A 188 17.77 16.67 -13.73
C ILE A 188 17.08 15.30 -13.73
N TRP A 189 17.67 14.32 -13.05
CA TRP A 189 17.09 12.98 -12.92
C TRP A 189 15.74 12.99 -12.19
N ILE A 190 15.62 13.72 -11.08
CA ILE A 190 14.35 13.86 -10.33
C ILE A 190 13.26 14.49 -11.21
N VAL A 191 13.61 15.54 -11.97
CA VAL A 191 12.68 16.21 -12.89
C VAL A 191 12.25 15.27 -14.02
N ALA A 192 13.21 14.57 -14.65
CA ALA A 192 12.92 13.60 -15.71
C ALA A 192 12.03 12.44 -15.20
N TYR A 193 12.29 11.95 -13.99
CA TYR A 193 11.49 10.92 -13.34
C TYR A 193 10.05 11.41 -13.06
N SER A 194 9.90 12.63 -12.55
CA SER A 194 8.59 13.24 -12.30
C SER A 194 7.79 13.45 -13.59
N LEU A 195 8.44 13.88 -14.67
CA LEU A 195 7.82 13.98 -16.00
C LEU A 195 7.38 12.61 -16.53
N SER A 196 8.21 11.59 -16.36
CA SER A 196 7.90 10.21 -16.73
C SER A 196 6.66 9.71 -15.97
N LEU A 197 6.60 9.89 -14.65
CA LEU A 197 5.42 9.56 -13.84
C LEU A 197 4.17 10.26 -14.37
N ARG A 198 4.25 11.57 -14.65
CA ARG A 198 3.11 12.33 -15.16
C ARG A 198 2.61 11.82 -16.52
N PHE A 199 3.49 11.24 -17.34
CA PHE A 199 3.15 10.68 -18.64
C PHE A 199 2.62 9.23 -18.56
N PHE A 200 3.23 8.38 -17.72
CA PHE A 200 2.91 6.95 -17.62
C PHE A 200 1.76 6.64 -16.66
N VAL A 201 1.68 7.32 -15.50
CA VAL A 201 0.60 7.10 -14.51
C VAL A 201 -0.81 7.20 -15.11
N PRO A 202 -1.18 8.24 -15.90
CA PRO A 202 -2.52 8.31 -16.46
C PRO A 202 -2.81 7.21 -17.49
N ARG A 203 -1.81 6.80 -18.27
CA ARG A 203 -1.94 5.71 -19.26
C ARG A 203 -2.12 4.36 -18.58
N VAL A 204 -1.36 4.10 -17.53
CA VAL A 204 -1.50 2.88 -16.72
C VAL A 204 -2.88 2.86 -16.08
N LYS A 205 -3.34 3.98 -15.49
CA LYS A 205 -4.69 4.07 -14.92
C LYS A 205 -5.79 3.70 -15.94
N GLN A 206 -5.74 4.26 -17.16
CA GLN A 206 -6.73 3.94 -18.19
C GLN A 206 -6.71 2.45 -18.57
N ARG A 207 -5.52 1.87 -18.74
CA ARG A 207 -5.39 0.43 -19.05
C ARG A 207 -5.84 -0.47 -17.90
N SER A 208 -5.59 -0.07 -16.65
CA SER A 208 -6.06 -0.81 -15.47
C SER A 208 -7.58 -0.84 -15.36
N VAL A 209 -8.28 0.23 -15.76
CA VAL A 209 -9.76 0.24 -15.80
C VAL A 209 -10.27 -0.79 -16.80
N VAL A 210 -9.76 -0.76 -18.04
CA VAL A 210 -10.15 -1.72 -19.09
C VAL A 210 -9.85 -3.16 -18.66
N SER A 211 -8.67 -3.40 -18.09
CA SER A 211 -8.29 -4.73 -17.59
C SER A 211 -9.19 -5.20 -16.43
N SER A 212 -9.59 -4.30 -15.53
CA SER A 212 -10.50 -4.64 -14.43
C SER A 212 -11.91 -4.97 -14.93
N GLU A 213 -12.40 -4.28 -15.97
CA GLU A 213 -13.69 -4.58 -16.60
C GLU A 213 -13.67 -5.94 -17.30
N ALA A 214 -12.66 -6.22 -18.13
CA ALA A 214 -12.47 -7.51 -18.78
C ALA A 214 -12.42 -8.66 -17.76
N ARG A 215 -11.63 -8.50 -16.68
CA ARG A 215 -11.54 -9.49 -15.60
C ARG A 215 -12.87 -9.70 -14.88
N SER A 216 -13.67 -8.65 -14.69
CA SER A 216 -15.00 -8.76 -14.08
C SER A 216 -15.98 -9.49 -15.00
N LYS A 217 -15.90 -9.27 -16.32
CA LYS A 217 -16.71 -9.97 -17.33
C LYS A 217 -16.38 -11.45 -17.35
N LEU A 218 -15.09 -11.79 -17.47
CA LEU A 218 -14.56 -13.16 -17.47
C LEU A 218 -14.97 -13.92 -16.20
N MET A 219 -14.82 -13.30 -15.02
CA MET A 219 -15.25 -13.92 -13.77
C MET A 219 -16.77 -14.12 -13.71
N GLY A 220 -17.55 -13.19 -14.27
CA GLY A 220 -19.00 -13.35 -14.40
C GLY A 220 -19.37 -14.57 -15.24
N THR A 221 -18.72 -14.72 -16.40
CA THR A 221 -18.92 -15.87 -17.29
C THR A 221 -18.59 -17.19 -16.60
N ILE A 222 -17.48 -17.26 -15.86
CA ILE A 222 -17.08 -18.46 -15.12
C ILE A 222 -18.10 -18.81 -14.02
N VAL A 223 -18.53 -17.82 -13.24
CA VAL A 223 -19.49 -18.04 -12.14
C VAL A 223 -20.86 -18.48 -12.66
N ASP A 224 -21.32 -17.92 -13.78
CA ASP A 224 -22.57 -18.32 -14.43
C ASP A 224 -22.49 -19.79 -14.90
N GLY A 225 -21.38 -20.17 -15.54
CA GLY A 225 -21.14 -21.56 -15.96
C GLY A 225 -21.17 -22.56 -14.80
N TYR A 226 -20.60 -22.21 -13.65
CA TYR A 226 -20.69 -23.06 -12.45
C TYR A 226 -22.08 -23.09 -11.82
N THR A 227 -22.80 -21.97 -11.83
CA THR A 227 -24.16 -21.89 -11.25
C THR A 227 -25.15 -22.73 -12.06
N ASN A 228 -25.00 -22.76 -13.38
CA ASN A 228 -25.87 -23.48 -14.30
C ASN A 228 -25.25 -24.80 -14.83
N ILE A 229 -24.32 -25.40 -14.08
CA ILE A 229 -23.55 -26.58 -14.53
C ILE A 229 -24.42 -27.79 -14.88
N ALA A 230 -25.57 -27.96 -14.22
CA ALA A 230 -26.51 -29.04 -14.49
C ALA A 230 -27.10 -28.92 -15.90
N THR A 231 -27.57 -27.72 -16.26
CA THR A 231 -28.12 -27.42 -17.60
C THR A 231 -27.06 -27.56 -18.67
N LEU A 232 -25.84 -27.06 -18.41
CA LEU A 232 -24.70 -27.20 -19.31
C LEU A 232 -24.35 -28.66 -19.59
N LYS A 233 -24.29 -29.52 -18.57
CA LYS A 233 -24.01 -30.95 -18.77
C LYS A 233 -25.13 -31.71 -19.48
N LEU A 234 -26.37 -31.24 -19.37
CA LEU A 234 -27.54 -31.88 -19.98
C LEU A 234 -27.74 -31.46 -21.45
N PHE A 235 -27.35 -30.24 -21.84
CA PHE A 235 -27.73 -29.66 -23.14
C PHE A 235 -26.58 -29.04 -23.94
N ALA A 236 -25.44 -28.69 -23.33
CA ALA A 236 -24.37 -28.01 -24.04
C ALA A 236 -23.33 -29.00 -24.62
N HIS A 237 -22.99 -28.81 -25.89
CA HIS A 237 -21.85 -29.49 -26.50
C HIS A 237 -20.56 -28.89 -25.92
N ASN A 238 -19.73 -29.72 -25.27
CA ASN A 238 -18.51 -29.33 -24.56
C ASN A 238 -17.56 -28.38 -25.36
N ASP A 239 -17.61 -28.38 -26.69
CA ASP A 239 -16.76 -27.54 -27.54
C ASP A 239 -17.25 -26.09 -27.70
N LEU A 240 -18.56 -25.84 -27.65
CA LEU A 240 -19.12 -24.49 -27.72
C LEU A 240 -18.81 -23.70 -26.45
N GLU A 241 -18.92 -24.35 -25.29
CA GLU A 241 -18.63 -23.70 -24.01
C GLU A 241 -17.12 -23.43 -23.85
N LYS A 242 -16.26 -24.36 -24.29
CA LYS A 242 -14.81 -24.13 -24.34
C LYS A 242 -14.43 -22.95 -25.23
N ARG A 243 -15.11 -22.77 -26.38
CA ARG A 243 -14.90 -21.59 -27.23
C ARG A 243 -15.37 -20.31 -26.57
N TYR A 244 -16.54 -20.32 -25.94
CA TYR A 244 -17.07 -19.16 -25.23
C TYR A 244 -16.17 -18.72 -24.06
N ALA A 245 -15.67 -19.67 -23.27
CA ALA A 245 -14.71 -19.41 -22.21
C ALA A 245 -13.36 -18.90 -22.76
N ARG A 246 -12.91 -19.44 -23.90
CA ARG A 246 -11.68 -18.98 -24.57
C ARG A 246 -11.80 -17.56 -25.08
N ASP A 247 -12.91 -17.21 -25.72
CA ASP A 247 -13.16 -15.87 -26.25
C ASP A 247 -13.20 -14.84 -25.10
N ALA A 248 -13.81 -15.19 -23.97
CA ALA A 248 -13.83 -14.35 -22.78
C ALA A 248 -12.44 -14.17 -22.11
N ILE A 249 -11.48 -15.08 -22.34
CA ILE A 249 -10.09 -14.97 -21.85
C ILE A 249 -9.22 -14.15 -22.83
N GLN A 250 -9.55 -14.15 -24.12
CA GLN A 250 -8.79 -13.43 -25.16
C GLN A 250 -9.13 -11.94 -25.24
N GLU A 251 -10.30 -11.54 -24.75
CA GLU A 251 -10.79 -10.15 -24.68
C GLU A 251 -10.23 -9.40 -23.45
#